data_AF-A0A953FJU0-F1
#
_entry.id   AF-A0A953FJU0-F1
#
_cell.length_a   1.000
_cell.length_b   1.000
_cell.length_c   1.000
_cell.angle_alpha   90.00
_cell.angle_beta   90.00
_cell.angle_gamma   90.00
#
_symmetry.space_group_name_H-M   'P 1'
#
loop_
_entity.id
_entity.type
_entity.pdbx_description
1 polymer ?
#
loop_
_entity_poly.entity_id
_entity_poly.type
_entity_poly.pdbx_seq_one_letter_code
_entity_poly.pdbx_strand_id
1 'polypeptide(L)'
;MKTTLELPDELMRAIKVRAAEEGITIKDLLTDLLRRALGPVKTTKKRVLKYRELPVRRGGKPATPAEELTPDRVARILWGSSK
;
A
#
# COMPACT_ATOMS: atom_id res chain seq x y z
N MET A 1 1.18 28.00 15.40
CA MET A 1 0.54 28.60 16.59
C MET A 1 0.76 27.67 17.77
N LYS A 2 0.93 28.18 19.00
CA LYS A 2 1.03 27.33 20.20
C LYS A 2 -0.37 27.12 20.76
N THR A 3 -0.76 25.88 20.95
CA THR A 3 -2.07 25.50 21.48
C THR A 3 -1.87 24.65 22.73
N THR A 4 -2.77 24.82 23.69
CA THR A 4 -2.85 23.97 24.89
C THR A 4 -4.09 23.10 24.73
N LEU A 5 -3.93 21.77 24.85
CA LEU A 5 -5.01 20.80 24.75
C LEU A 5 -5.04 19.98 26.04
N GLU A 6 -6.23 19.79 26.60
CA GLU A 6 -6.43 18.87 27.71
C GLU A 6 -6.65 17.47 27.15
N LEU A 7 -5.73 16.56 27.45
CA LEU A 7 -5.77 15.17 27.00
C LEU A 7 -5.72 14.25 28.23
N PRO A 8 -6.50 13.15 28.25
CA PRO A 8 -6.35 12.11 29.28
C PRO A 8 -4.91 11.56 29.33
N ASP A 9 -4.40 11.23 30.52
CA ASP A 9 -3.01 10.75 30.68
C ASP A 9 -2.73 9.50 29.84
N GLU A 10 -3.69 8.57 29.79
CA GLU A 10 -3.58 7.34 28.99
C GLU A 10 -3.36 7.66 27.50
N LEU A 11 -4.05 8.67 26.98
CA LEU A 11 -3.91 9.10 25.59
C LEU A 11 -2.56 9.76 25.36
N MET A 12 -2.09 10.57 26.32
CA MET A 12 -0.75 11.18 26.24
C MET A 12 0.36 10.14 26.28
N ARG A 13 0.21 9.06 27.07
CA ARG A 13 1.13 7.91 27.06
C ARG A 13 1.15 7.21 25.71
N ALA A 14 -0.02 6.90 25.14
CA ALA A 14 -0.13 6.27 23.84
C ALA A 14 0.54 7.10 22.72
N ILE A 15 0.35 8.42 22.74
CA ILE A 15 0.99 9.34 21.78
C ILE A 15 2.52 9.31 21.93
N LYS A 16 3.04 9.30 23.17
CA LYS A 16 4.49 9.23 23.43
C LYS A 16 5.11 7.94 22.90
N VAL A 17 4.48 6.80 23.16
CA VAL A 17 4.94 5.49 22.68
C VAL A 17 5.01 5.49 21.16
N ARG A 18 3.93 5.90 20.49
CA ARG A 18 3.86 5.95 19.03
C ARG A 18 4.88 6.92 18.41
N ALA A 19 5.09 8.07 19.03
CA ALA A 19 6.11 9.04 18.58
C ALA A 19 7.53 8.45 18.67
N ALA A 20 7.82 7.69 19.73
CA ALA A 20 9.10 7.00 19.89
C ALA A 20 9.28 5.87 18.86
N GLU A 21 8.23 5.08 18.60
CA GLU A 21 8.24 4.02 17.59
C GLU A 21 8.45 4.55 16.17
N GLU A 22 7.79 5.66 15.82
CA GLU A 22 7.90 6.29 14.51
C GLU A 22 9.15 7.19 14.37
N GLY A 23 9.89 7.44 15.46
CA GLY A 23 11.08 8.27 15.47
C GLY A 23 10.81 9.75 15.16
N ILE A 24 9.60 10.24 15.45
CA ILE A 24 9.15 11.61 15.17
C ILE A 24 8.77 12.35 16.44
N THR A 25 8.68 13.68 16.37
CA THR A 25 8.25 14.46 17.54
C THR A 25 6.74 14.31 17.77
N ILE A 26 6.32 14.41 19.03
CA ILE A 26 4.90 14.40 19.42
C ILE A 26 4.11 15.48 18.68
N LYS A 27 4.72 16.65 18.45
CA LYS A 27 4.12 17.76 17.72
C LYS A 27 3.83 17.37 16.27
N ASP A 28 4.78 16.73 15.60
CA ASP A 28 4.62 16.33 14.20
C ASP A 28 3.57 15.22 14.08
N LEU A 29 3.61 14.22 14.97
CA LEU A 29 2.60 13.16 15.06
C LEU A 29 1.19 13.75 15.25
N LEU A 30 1.00 14.65 16.21
CA LEU A 30 -0.29 15.31 16.45
C LEU A 30 -0.75 16.12 15.24
N THR A 31 0.16 16.86 14.60
CA THR A 31 -0.15 17.65 13.41
C THR A 31 -0.65 16.76 12.27
N ASP A 32 0.03 15.64 12.04
CA ASP A 32 -0.32 14.67 11.01
C ASP A 32 -1.67 14.00 11.29
N LEU A 33 -1.89 13.57 12.54
CA LEU A 33 -3.16 12.96 12.95
C LEU A 33 -4.32 13.94 12.78
N LEU A 34 -4.17 15.18 13.25
CA LEU A 34 -5.22 16.20 13.11
C LEU A 34 -5.46 16.56 11.65
N ARG A 35 -4.41 16.65 10.82
CA ARG A 35 -4.55 16.91 9.38
C ARG A 35 -5.29 15.77 8.68
N ARG A 36 -5.04 14.51 9.06
CA ARG A 36 -5.77 13.35 8.51
C ARG A 36 -7.23 13.33 8.97
N ALA A 37 -7.49 13.67 10.23
CA ALA A 37 -8.83 13.68 10.81
C ALA A 37 -9.71 14.82 10.27
N LEU A 38 -9.14 16.01 10.09
CA LEU A 38 -9.83 17.22 9.61
C LEU A 38 -9.75 17.39 8.09
N GLY A 39 -8.93 16.59 7.42
CA GLY A 39 -8.86 16.59 5.96
C GLY A 39 -10.21 16.21 5.36
N PRO A 40 -10.48 16.59 4.10
CA PRO A 40 -11.68 16.14 3.42
C PRO A 40 -11.72 14.62 3.51
N VAL A 41 -12.85 14.08 3.97
CA VAL A 41 -13.09 12.63 3.93
C VAL A 41 -12.87 12.24 2.48
N LYS A 42 -11.70 11.67 2.20
CA LYS A 42 -11.49 10.91 0.98
C LYS A 42 -12.42 9.74 1.19
N THR A 43 -13.67 9.93 0.78
CA THR A 43 -14.48 8.82 0.34
C THR A 43 -13.60 8.24 -0.75
N THR A 44 -12.80 7.24 -0.38
CA THR A 44 -12.52 6.13 -1.24
C THR A 44 -13.91 5.60 -1.55
N LYS A 45 -14.63 6.29 -2.46
CA LYS A 45 -15.58 5.66 -3.33
C LYS A 45 -14.76 4.49 -3.81
N LYS A 46 -15.01 3.31 -3.24
CA LYS A 46 -14.45 2.07 -3.76
C LYS A 46 -14.78 2.23 -5.23
N ARG A 47 -13.77 2.49 -6.06
CA ARG A 47 -13.93 2.35 -7.49
C ARG A 47 -14.25 0.89 -7.56
N VAL A 48 -15.55 0.59 -7.60
CA VAL A 48 -16.01 -0.70 -8.05
C VAL A 48 -15.43 -0.71 -9.44
N LEU A 49 -14.25 -1.31 -9.56
CA LEU A 49 -13.71 -1.67 -10.84
C LEU A 49 -14.82 -2.57 -11.35
N LYS A 50 -15.70 -2.02 -12.21
CA LYS A 50 -16.57 -2.85 -13.03
C LYS A 50 -15.57 -3.79 -13.66
N TYR A 51 -15.59 -5.04 -13.21
CA TYR A 51 -14.78 -6.10 -13.76
C TYR A 51 -15.27 -6.19 -15.20
N ARG A 52 -14.68 -5.38 -16.07
CA ARG A 52 -14.85 -5.53 -17.50
C ARG A 52 -14.22 -6.88 -17.74
N GLU A 53 -14.98 -7.81 -18.29
CA GLU A 53 -14.44 -9.04 -18.82
C GLU A 53 -13.23 -8.63 -19.67
N LEU A 54 -12.03 -8.86 -19.14
CA LEU A 54 -10.82 -8.56 -19.87
C LEU A 54 -10.92 -9.41 -21.13
N PRO A 55 -10.70 -8.84 -22.33
CA PRO A 55 -10.87 -9.61 -23.56
C PRO A 55 -9.96 -10.84 -23.51
N VAL A 56 -10.57 -12.00 -23.26
CA VAL A 56 -9.86 -13.28 -23.22
C VAL A 56 -9.54 -13.64 -24.66
N ARG A 57 -8.31 -13.38 -25.07
CA ARG A 57 -7.75 -13.98 -26.30
C ARG A 57 -7.67 -15.47 -26.04
N ARG A 58 -8.55 -16.26 -26.66
CA ARG A 58 -8.35 -17.71 -26.73
C ARG A 58 -7.01 -17.94 -27.45
N GLY A 59 -6.06 -18.51 -26.74
CA GLY A 59 -4.73 -18.82 -27.28
C GLY A 59 -4.83 -19.70 -28.52
N GLY A 60 -3.79 -19.63 -29.36
CA GLY A 60 -3.68 -20.45 -30.57
C GLY A 60 -3.41 -21.93 -30.27
N LYS A 61 -2.79 -22.61 -31.24
CA LYS A 61 -2.39 -24.03 -31.14
C LYS A 61 -1.54 -24.28 -29.88
N PRO A 62 -1.59 -25.50 -29.30
CA PRO A 62 -0.72 -25.87 -28.19
C PRO A 62 0.75 -25.58 -28.54
N ALA A 63 1.48 -24.99 -27.60
CA ALA A 63 2.90 -24.71 -27.78
C ALA A 63 3.66 -26.02 -28.01
N THR A 64 4.64 -26.00 -28.91
CA THR A 64 5.58 -27.11 -29.03
C THR A 64 6.45 -27.19 -27.76
N PRO A 65 7.07 -28.34 -27.43
CA PRO A 65 7.87 -28.47 -26.21
C PRO A 65 9.01 -27.45 -26.08
N ALA A 66 9.54 -26.94 -27.20
CA ALA A 66 10.56 -25.89 -27.23
C ALA A 66 9.97 -24.47 -27.01
N GLU A 67 8.69 -24.30 -27.31
CA GLU A 67 7.94 -23.05 -27.20
C GLU A 67 7.07 -22.97 -25.95
N GLU A 68 6.98 -24.06 -25.18
CA GLU A 68 6.25 -24.11 -23.93
C GLU A 68 6.85 -23.14 -22.90
N LEU A 69 5.97 -22.40 -22.23
CA LEU A 69 6.36 -21.40 -21.24
C LEU A 69 6.48 -22.08 -19.87
N THR A 70 7.53 -22.88 -19.68
CA THR A 70 7.80 -23.56 -18.41
C THR A 70 8.26 -22.56 -17.33
N PRO A 71 8.08 -22.86 -16.04
CA PRO A 71 8.52 -21.99 -14.95
C PRO A 71 9.98 -21.55 -15.05
N ASP A 72 10.88 -22.49 -15.37
CA ASP A 72 12.31 -22.21 -15.55
C ASP A 72 12.60 -21.26 -16.73
N ARG A 73 11.83 -21.41 -17.82
CA ARG A 73 11.96 -20.55 -19.00
C ARG A 73 11.43 -19.15 -18.74
N VAL A 74 10.31 -19.03 -18.01
CA VAL A 74 9.79 -17.73 -17.54
C VAL A 74 10.83 -17.05 -16.66
N ALA A 75 11.43 -17.78 -15.72
CA ALA A 75 12.44 -17.23 -14.83
C ALA A 75 13.65 -16.70 -15.62
N ARG A 76 14.11 -17.46 -16.62
CA ARG A 76 15.18 -17.05 -17.53
C ARG A 76 14.83 -15.79 -18.35
N ILE A 77 13.60 -15.67 -18.82
CA ILE A 77 13.15 -14.51 -19.61
C ILE A 77 13.06 -13.24 -18.76
N LEU A 78 12.50 -13.35 -17.55
CA LEU A 78 12.22 -12.18 -16.69
C LEU A 78 13.46 -11.70 -15.94
N TRP A 79 14.32 -12.62 -15.51
CA TRP A 79 15.46 -12.30 -14.66
C TRP A 79 16.83 -12.53 -15.32
N GLY A 80 16.85 -13.02 -16.57
CA GLY A 80 18.07 -13.49 -17.22
C GLY A 80 18.56 -14.80 -16.61
N SER A 81 19.40 -15.56 -17.32
CA SER A 81 20.10 -16.71 -16.71
C SER A 81 21.03 -16.18 -15.61
N SER A 82 20.54 -16.14 -14.37
CA SER A 82 21.43 -16.02 -13.22
C SER A 82 22.22 -17.33 -13.10
N LYS A 83 23.50 -17.16 -12.80
CA LYS A 83 24.63 -18.06 -13.03
C LYS A 83 24.50 -19.44 -12.38
#